data_AF-A0A1J4W253-F1
#
_entry.id   AF-A0A1J4W253-F1
#
_cell.length_a   1.000
_cell.length_b   1.000
_cell.length_c   1.000
_cell.angle_alpha   90.00
_cell.angle_beta   90.00
_cell.angle_gamma   90.00
#
_symmetry.space_group_name_H-M   'P 1'
#
loop_
_entity.id
_entity.type
_entity.pdbx_description
1 polymer ?
#
loop_
_entity_poly.entity_id
_entity_poly.type
_entity_poly.pdbx_seq_one_letter_code
_entity_poly.pdbx_strand_id
1 'polypeptide(L)'
;MINQRGVKILSLVLLLSFATTLFSGIASAQNELEDNAVIGPIVDLFTFQTELGVDIGVTKWLFIILLSLLIWSVLEGSGIIKQNAVRWVISIIVAFLGVSYFTVDEVIATLQTYQALGLTLLFLFPLLILMTFTWRIVAHFQSPGAVVFQWFMWIVYGIFLVYRFLVDYPLLSVTTRWIFGIVGILTLIMIFGNRWIRGMLGAELVRSEIDNALNTEQRAAALTRARSDAARAEGASP
;
A
#
# COMPACT_ATOMS: atom_id res chain seq x y z
N MET A 1 2.22 12.49 -19.25
CA MET A 1 2.19 11.06 -19.62
C MET A 1 3.38 10.38 -18.99
N ILE A 2 3.16 9.53 -17.98
CA ILE A 2 4.24 8.76 -17.35
C ILE A 2 4.66 7.68 -18.35
N ASN A 3 5.94 7.61 -18.68
CA ASN A 3 6.48 6.64 -19.64
C ASN A 3 6.28 5.21 -19.11
N GLN A 4 5.34 4.46 -19.70
CA GLN A 4 5.04 3.09 -19.27
C GLN A 4 6.26 2.16 -19.30
N ARG A 5 7.24 2.43 -20.18
CA ARG A 5 8.51 1.67 -20.20
C ARG A 5 9.35 1.96 -18.96
N GLY A 6 9.39 3.21 -18.51
CA GLY A 6 10.10 3.62 -17.30
C GLY A 6 9.53 2.98 -16.04
N VAL A 7 8.21 2.90 -15.92
CA VAL A 7 7.54 2.25 -14.78
C VAL A 7 7.85 0.76 -14.73
N LYS A 8 7.87 0.07 -15.89
CA LYS A 8 8.23 -1.35 -15.98
C LYS A 8 9.67 -1.62 -15.58
N ILE A 9 10.60 -0.78 -16.04
CA ILE A 9 12.03 -0.91 -15.69
C ILE A 9 12.22 -0.66 -14.19
N LEU A 10 11.60 0.40 -13.65
CA LEU A 10 11.67 0.71 -12.22
C LEU A 10 11.08 -0.41 -11.37
N SER A 11 9.92 -0.97 -11.75
CA SER A 11 9.33 -2.10 -11.04
C SER A 11 10.21 -3.34 -11.09
N LEU A 12 10.89 -3.58 -12.22
CA LEU A 12 11.76 -4.74 -12.38
C LEU A 12 13.04 -4.59 -11.55
N VAL A 13 13.63 -3.39 -11.49
CA VAL A 13 14.77 -3.09 -10.62
C VAL A 13 14.40 -3.25 -9.15
N LEU A 14 13.24 -2.74 -8.71
CA LEU A 14 12.74 -2.92 -7.34
C LEU A 14 12.52 -4.39 -6.99
N LEU A 15 11.99 -5.17 -7.93
CA LEU A 15 11.74 -6.60 -7.74
C LEU A 15 13.07 -7.38 -7.68
N LEU A 16 14.05 -7.00 -8.50
CA LEU A 16 15.39 -7.59 -8.47
C LEU A 16 16.14 -7.26 -7.18
N SER A 17 16.09 -6.00 -6.72
CA SER A 17 16.71 -5.61 -5.46
C SER A 17 16.09 -6.35 -4.29
N PHE A 18 14.76 -6.47 -4.29
CA PHE A 18 14.04 -7.23 -3.27
C PHE A 18 14.41 -8.73 -3.30
N ALA A 19 14.50 -9.33 -4.49
CA ALA A 19 14.95 -10.71 -4.64
C ALA A 19 16.37 -10.90 -4.10
N THR A 20 17.30 -9.98 -4.38
CA THR A 20 18.67 -10.06 -3.85
C THR A 20 18.72 -9.97 -2.33
N THR A 21 17.86 -9.17 -1.70
CA THR A 21 17.77 -9.10 -0.23
C THR A 21 17.21 -10.39 0.37
N LEU A 22 16.21 -11.01 -0.29
CA LEU A 22 15.70 -12.33 0.13
C LEU A 22 16.79 -13.41 0.06
N PHE A 23 17.61 -13.42 -0.99
CA PHE A 23 18.69 -14.39 -1.13
C PHE A 23 19.85 -14.15 -0.15
N SER A 24 20.15 -12.91 0.23
CA SER A 24 21.20 -12.66 1.24
C SER A 24 20.78 -13.15 2.63
N GLY A 25 19.48 -13.09 2.96
CA GLY A 25 18.96 -13.67 4.21
C GLY A 25 19.05 -15.21 4.25
N ILE A 26 18.83 -15.89 3.12
CA ILE A 26 19.01 -17.35 3.03
C ILE A 26 20.49 -17.74 3.19
N ALA A 27 21.41 -16.92 2.65
CA ALA A 27 22.84 -17.17 2.77
C ALA A 27 23.38 -16.95 4.19
N SER A 28 22.78 -16.05 4.99
CA SER A 28 23.18 -15.88 6.39
C SER A 28 22.62 -16.97 7.30
N ALA A 29 21.45 -17.54 6.97
CA ALA A 29 20.82 -18.62 7.72
C ALA A 29 21.57 -19.97 7.65
N GLN A 30 22.50 -20.15 6.71
CA GLN A 30 23.30 -21.38 6.59
C GLN A 30 24.40 -21.54 7.66
N ASN A 31 24.71 -20.50 8.43
CA ASN A 31 25.76 -20.54 9.44
C ASN A 31 25.30 -20.97 10.85
N GLU A 32 23.99 -21.10 11.08
CA GLU A 32 23.42 -21.57 12.35
C GLU A 32 22.74 -22.94 12.16
N LEU A 33 23.55 -24.00 12.11
CA LEU A 33 23.09 -25.39 12.09
C LEU A 33 22.94 -25.95 13.52
N GLU A 34 22.36 -25.18 14.44
CA GLU A 34 21.76 -25.74 15.66
C GLU A 34 20.28 -26.02 15.41
N ASP A 35 19.81 -27.13 15.96
CA ASP A 35 18.69 -28.02 15.57
C ASP A 35 17.28 -27.41 15.42
N ASN A 36 17.14 -26.07 15.44
CA ASN A 36 15.87 -25.36 15.26
C ASN A 36 15.91 -24.17 14.28
N ALA A 37 17.05 -23.85 13.65
CA ALA A 37 17.19 -22.62 12.87
C ALA A 37 16.28 -22.50 11.63
N VAL A 38 15.87 -23.62 11.01
CA VAL A 38 14.98 -23.60 9.84
C VAL A 38 13.52 -23.40 10.22
N ILE A 39 13.10 -23.94 11.37
CA ILE A 39 11.69 -23.90 11.84
C ILE A 39 11.45 -22.71 12.78
N GLY A 40 12.47 -22.27 13.51
CA GLY A 40 12.43 -21.17 14.48
C GLY A 40 11.76 -19.90 13.93
N PRO A 41 12.15 -19.39 12.75
CA PRO A 41 11.56 -18.17 12.21
C PRO A 41 10.06 -18.28 11.89
N ILE A 42 9.59 -19.49 11.53
CA ILE A 42 8.17 -19.77 11.30
C ILE A 42 7.43 -19.88 12.62
N VAL A 43 8.01 -20.56 13.62
CA VAL A 43 7.42 -20.69 14.95
C VAL A 43 7.30 -19.34 15.64
N ASP A 44 8.27 -18.44 15.41
CA ASP A 44 8.27 -17.07 15.91
C ASP A 44 7.10 -16.20 15.38
N LEU A 45 6.45 -16.60 14.29
CA LEU A 45 5.23 -15.93 13.81
C LEU A 45 4.01 -16.24 14.68
N PHE A 46 4.08 -17.31 15.46
CA PHE A 46 2.98 -17.79 16.30
C PHE A 46 3.26 -17.63 17.80
N THR A 47 4.40 -17.05 18.18
CA THR A 47 4.69 -16.66 19.57
C THR A 47 4.10 -15.28 19.87
N PHE A 48 2.98 -15.29 20.59
CA PHE A 48 2.22 -14.09 20.95
C PHE A 48 2.71 -13.42 22.25
N GLN A 49 3.73 -13.98 22.90
CA GLN A 49 4.23 -13.50 24.18
C GLN A 49 5.75 -13.47 24.20
N THR A 50 6.31 -12.30 24.48
CA THR A 50 7.71 -12.13 24.86
C THR A 50 7.81 -11.44 26.21
N GLU A 51 8.91 -11.66 26.92
CA GLU A 51 9.18 -11.09 28.24
C GLU A 51 9.12 -9.54 28.25
N LEU A 52 9.27 -8.91 27.07
CA LEU A 52 9.24 -7.47 26.89
C LEU A 52 7.83 -6.87 26.73
N GLY A 53 6.77 -7.68 26.80
CA GLY A 53 5.38 -7.22 26.72
C GLY A 53 4.93 -6.76 25.32
N VAL A 54 5.79 -6.93 24.31
CA VAL A 54 5.43 -6.69 22.90
C VAL A 54 5.07 -8.03 22.26
N ASP A 55 3.86 -8.11 21.72
CA ASP A 55 3.42 -9.28 20.94
C ASP A 55 4.09 -9.25 19.56
N ILE A 56 5.19 -9.99 19.44
CA ILE A 56 5.99 -10.08 18.23
C ILE A 56 5.19 -10.75 17.12
N GLY A 57 4.44 -11.80 17.43
CA GLY A 57 3.57 -12.50 16.48
C GLY A 57 2.58 -11.53 15.82
N VAL A 58 1.83 -10.76 16.62
CA VAL A 58 0.88 -9.76 16.10
C VAL A 58 1.58 -8.72 15.23
N THR A 59 2.76 -8.26 15.64
CA THR A 59 3.55 -7.28 14.87
C THR A 59 3.99 -7.86 13.53
N LYS A 60 4.50 -9.09 13.50
CA LYS A 60 4.91 -9.77 12.26
C LYS A 60 3.70 -10.01 11.35
N TRP A 61 2.56 -10.44 11.88
CA TRP A 61 1.32 -10.59 11.08
C TRP A 61 0.85 -9.28 10.47
N LEU A 62 0.92 -8.17 11.23
CA LEU A 62 0.64 -6.84 10.71
C LEU A 62 1.57 -6.51 9.54
N PHE A 63 2.88 -6.72 9.71
CA PHE A 63 3.87 -6.50 8.64
C PHE A 63 3.59 -7.38 7.41
N ILE A 64 3.18 -8.63 7.58
CA ILE A 64 2.81 -9.52 6.47
C ILE A 64 1.62 -8.94 5.70
N ILE A 65 0.58 -8.49 6.39
CA ILE A 65 -0.60 -7.90 5.73
C ILE A 65 -0.20 -6.63 4.97
N LEU A 66 0.59 -5.75 5.58
CA LEU A 66 1.04 -4.50 4.96
C LEU A 66 1.93 -4.76 3.75
N LEU A 67 2.91 -5.64 3.89
CA LEU A 67 3.82 -6.00 2.83
C LEU A 67 3.08 -6.71 1.69
N SER A 68 2.08 -7.55 2.01
CA SER A 68 1.20 -8.18 1.02
C SER A 68 0.45 -7.13 0.20
N LEU A 69 -0.17 -6.14 0.86
CA LEU A 69 -0.90 -5.06 0.19
C LEU A 69 0.04 -4.20 -0.66
N LEU A 70 1.24 -3.91 -0.17
CA LEU A 70 2.26 -3.17 -0.89
C LEU A 70 2.70 -3.90 -2.16
N ILE A 71 3.08 -5.17 -2.04
CA ILE A 71 3.48 -6.01 -3.17
C ILE A 71 2.32 -6.15 -4.16
N TRP A 72 1.10 -6.36 -3.66
CA TRP A 72 -0.09 -6.45 -4.50
C TRP A 72 -0.32 -5.15 -5.30
N SER A 73 -0.16 -3.99 -4.65
CA SER A 73 -0.29 -2.68 -5.30
C SER A 73 0.72 -2.50 -6.44
N VAL A 74 1.97 -2.92 -6.22
CA VAL A 74 3.05 -2.92 -7.21
C VAL A 74 2.76 -3.89 -8.35
N LEU A 75 2.36 -5.13 -8.05
CA LEU A 75 2.02 -6.13 -9.07
C LEU A 75 0.86 -5.69 -9.95
N GLU A 76 -0.18 -5.10 -9.36
CA GLU A 76 -1.29 -4.50 -10.11
C GLU A 76 -0.82 -3.33 -10.98
N GLY A 77 -0.01 -2.41 -10.44
CA GLY A 77 0.51 -1.28 -11.19
C GLY A 77 1.42 -1.68 -12.36
N SER A 78 2.12 -2.81 -12.25
CA SER A 78 3.00 -3.34 -13.29
C SER A 78 2.25 -3.94 -14.49
N GLY A 79 1.03 -4.44 -14.27
CA GLY A 79 0.25 -5.17 -15.27
C GLY A 79 0.84 -6.53 -15.69
N ILE A 80 1.84 -7.05 -14.97
CA ILE A 80 2.52 -8.33 -15.31
C ILE A 80 1.57 -9.51 -15.14
N ILE A 81 0.79 -9.52 -14.05
CA ILE A 81 -0.09 -10.63 -13.70
C ILE A 81 -1.54 -10.19 -13.93
N LYS A 82 -2.23 -10.80 -14.88
CA LYS A 82 -3.60 -10.39 -15.23
C LYS A 82 -4.63 -10.84 -14.19
N GLN A 83 -4.51 -12.05 -13.66
CA GLN A 83 -5.49 -12.63 -12.74
C GLN A 83 -5.32 -12.11 -11.30
N ASN A 84 -6.40 -11.57 -10.72
CA ASN A 84 -6.37 -10.99 -9.36
C ASN A 84 -6.05 -12.02 -8.27
N ALA A 85 -6.58 -13.25 -8.39
CA ALA A 85 -6.32 -14.31 -7.42
C ALA A 85 -4.84 -14.68 -7.36
N VAL A 86 -4.19 -14.82 -8.53
CA VAL A 86 -2.76 -15.12 -8.63
C VAL A 86 -1.91 -14.00 -8.04
N ARG A 87 -2.29 -12.73 -8.28
CA ARG A 87 -1.62 -11.57 -7.63
C ARG A 87 -1.68 -11.67 -6.12
N TRP A 88 -2.86 -11.92 -5.56
CA TRP A 88 -3.04 -12.05 -4.11
C TRP A 88 -2.20 -13.18 -3.51
N VAL A 89 -2.23 -14.36 -4.13
CA VAL A 89 -1.46 -15.51 -3.68
C VAL A 89 0.04 -15.20 -3.67
N ILE A 90 0.56 -14.62 -4.76
CA ILE A 90 1.98 -14.25 -4.84
C ILE A 90 2.33 -13.19 -3.81
N SER A 91 1.52 -12.14 -3.67
CA SER A 91 1.74 -11.09 -2.68
C SER A 91 1.82 -11.62 -1.26
N ILE A 92 0.89 -12.51 -0.88
CA ILE A 92 0.86 -13.13 0.45
C ILE A 92 2.09 -14.00 0.66
N ILE A 93 2.44 -14.85 -0.31
CA ILE A 93 3.61 -15.74 -0.19
C ILE A 93 4.89 -14.90 -0.05
N VAL A 94 5.07 -13.89 -0.89
CA VAL A 94 6.27 -13.06 -0.87
C VAL A 94 6.37 -12.24 0.41
N ALA A 95 5.25 -11.69 0.89
CA ALA A 95 5.22 -10.96 2.15
C ALA A 95 5.48 -11.87 3.35
N PHE A 96 4.86 -13.06 3.37
CA PHE A 96 5.06 -14.08 4.39
C PHE A 96 6.53 -14.46 4.48
N LEU A 97 7.15 -14.79 3.35
CA LEU A 97 8.58 -15.13 3.30
C LEU A 97 9.44 -13.93 3.74
N GLY A 98 9.13 -12.71 3.29
CA GLY A 98 9.91 -11.53 3.67
C GLY A 98 9.92 -11.29 5.18
N VAL A 99 8.76 -11.44 5.84
CA VAL A 99 8.65 -11.19 7.29
C VAL A 99 9.04 -12.40 8.13
N SER A 100 8.90 -13.62 7.61
CA SER A 100 9.32 -14.82 8.34
C SER A 100 10.83 -14.81 8.62
N TYR A 101 11.64 -14.20 7.75
CA TYR A 101 13.09 -14.09 7.95
C TYR A 101 13.50 -12.90 8.83
N PHE A 102 12.58 -12.05 9.28
CA PHE A 102 12.93 -11.02 10.25
C PHE A 102 13.17 -11.64 11.61
N THR A 103 14.40 -11.48 12.10
CA THR A 103 14.74 -11.87 13.47
C THR A 103 13.99 -10.98 14.46
N VAL A 104 13.74 -11.53 15.65
CA VAL A 104 13.15 -10.77 16.77
C VAL A 104 13.97 -9.50 17.04
N ASP A 105 15.29 -9.62 17.02
CA ASP A 105 16.21 -8.52 17.28
C ASP A 105 16.17 -7.45 16.19
N GLU A 106 15.99 -7.81 14.91
CA GLU A 106 15.82 -6.81 13.84
C GLU A 106 14.48 -6.08 13.97
N VAL A 107 13.40 -6.78 14.32
CA VAL A 107 12.09 -6.15 14.58
C VAL A 107 12.22 -5.19 15.77
N ILE A 108 12.82 -5.66 16.86
CA ILE A 108 13.02 -4.86 18.08
C ILE A 108 13.97 -3.68 17.80
N ALA A 109 15.10 -3.88 17.12
CA ALA A 109 16.04 -2.82 16.79
C ALA A 109 15.42 -1.77 15.86
N THR A 110 14.62 -2.20 14.88
CA THR A 110 13.87 -1.27 14.00
C THR A 110 12.85 -0.46 14.80
N LEU A 111 12.23 -1.05 15.82
CA LEU A 111 11.27 -0.38 16.70
C LEU A 111 11.94 0.49 17.78
N GLN A 112 13.10 0.09 18.32
CA GLN A 112 13.78 0.72 19.45
C GLN A 112 14.76 1.81 19.02
N THR A 113 15.63 1.56 18.03
CA THR A 113 16.68 2.50 17.59
C THR A 113 16.09 3.75 16.95
N TYR A 114 14.86 3.64 16.47
CA TYR A 114 14.11 4.77 15.97
C TYR A 114 12.68 4.73 16.48
N GLN A 115 12.45 4.92 17.79
CA GLN A 115 11.08 4.98 18.32
C GLN A 115 10.14 5.84 17.45
N ALA A 116 10.60 6.99 16.94
CA ALA A 116 9.84 7.80 15.98
C ALA A 116 9.58 7.11 14.63
N LEU A 117 10.56 6.42 14.04
CA LEU A 117 10.42 5.71 12.76
C LEU A 117 9.62 4.41 12.93
N GLY A 118 9.77 3.69 14.04
CA GLY A 118 8.96 2.53 14.40
C GLY A 118 7.49 2.90 14.54
N LEU A 119 7.18 4.02 15.21
CA LEU A 119 5.82 4.57 15.24
C LEU A 119 5.34 4.98 13.84
N THR A 120 6.23 5.53 13.01
CA THR A 120 5.89 5.91 11.63
C THR A 120 5.59 4.67 10.77
N LEU A 121 6.40 3.62 10.85
CA LEU A 121 6.16 2.36 10.14
C LEU A 121 4.91 1.64 10.66
N LEU A 122 4.65 1.70 11.96
CA LEU A 122 3.54 0.97 12.57
C LEU A 122 2.19 1.70 12.42
N PHE A 123 2.20 3.03 12.25
CA PHE A 123 0.98 3.82 12.09
C PHE A 123 0.82 4.45 10.72
N LEU A 124 1.83 5.20 10.26
CA LEU A 124 1.74 5.97 9.03
C LEU A 124 1.69 5.07 7.80
N PHE A 125 2.49 4.01 7.75
CA PHE A 125 2.50 3.08 6.61
C PHE A 125 1.16 2.37 6.39
N PRO A 126 0.55 1.72 7.40
CA PRO A 126 -0.80 1.19 7.28
C PRO A 126 -1.81 2.22 6.81
N LEU A 127 -1.76 3.42 7.38
CA LEU A 127 -2.66 4.50 7.03
C LEU A 127 -2.50 4.92 5.55
N LEU A 128 -1.26 5.09 5.07
CA LEU A 128 -0.95 5.41 3.67
C LEU A 128 -1.39 4.29 2.72
N ILE A 129 -1.17 3.04 3.08
CA ILE A 129 -1.59 1.88 2.29
C ILE A 129 -3.13 1.85 2.19
N LEU A 130 -3.84 2.00 3.31
CA LEU A 130 -5.29 2.03 3.34
C LEU A 130 -5.88 3.23 2.60
N MET A 131 -5.23 4.40 2.68
CA MET A 131 -5.62 5.58 1.89
C MET A 131 -5.42 5.33 0.40
N THR A 132 -4.29 4.75 0.00
CA THR A 132 -4.01 4.43 -1.41
C THR A 132 -5.02 3.41 -1.94
N PHE A 133 -5.33 2.38 -1.14
CA PHE A 133 -6.34 1.38 -1.47
C PHE A 133 -7.73 2.00 -1.60
N THR A 134 -8.10 2.89 -0.68
CA THR A 134 -9.34 3.67 -0.75
C THR A 134 -9.39 4.48 -2.04
N TRP A 135 -8.34 5.23 -2.37
CA TRP A 135 -8.29 6.03 -3.59
C TRP A 135 -8.42 5.17 -4.86
N ARG A 136 -7.75 4.02 -4.92
CA ARG A 136 -7.88 3.08 -6.04
C ARG A 136 -9.30 2.53 -6.19
N ILE A 137 -9.96 2.18 -5.08
CA ILE A 137 -11.34 1.70 -5.12
C ILE A 137 -12.26 2.77 -5.67
N VAL A 138 -12.11 4.02 -5.22
CA VAL A 138 -12.93 5.13 -5.71
C VAL A 138 -12.68 5.41 -7.19
N ALA A 139 -11.43 5.36 -7.64
CA ALA A 139 -11.07 5.65 -9.02
C ALA A 139 -11.44 4.54 -10.02
N HIS A 140 -11.37 3.27 -9.63
CA HIS A 140 -11.45 2.15 -10.58
C HIS A 140 -12.53 1.12 -10.27
N PHE A 141 -12.97 1.00 -9.02
CA PHE A 141 -13.85 -0.10 -8.58
C PHE A 141 -15.06 0.43 -7.82
N GLN A 142 -16.10 0.84 -8.55
CA GLN A 142 -17.40 1.19 -7.95
C GLN A 142 -18.24 -0.03 -7.54
N SER A 143 -17.61 -1.19 -7.34
CA SER A 143 -18.33 -2.39 -6.91
C SER A 143 -18.75 -2.26 -5.43
N PRO A 144 -20.00 -2.59 -5.07
CA PRO A 144 -20.45 -2.56 -3.67
C PRO A 144 -19.57 -3.41 -2.75
N GLY A 145 -19.07 -4.56 -3.25
CA GLY A 145 -18.19 -5.45 -2.49
C GLY A 145 -16.85 -4.81 -2.13
N ALA A 146 -16.23 -4.06 -3.04
CA ALA A 146 -14.97 -3.35 -2.77
C ALA A 146 -15.16 -2.29 -1.68
N VAL A 147 -16.29 -1.58 -1.67
CA VAL A 147 -16.62 -0.59 -0.63
C VAL A 147 -16.76 -1.24 0.74
N VAL A 148 -17.47 -2.37 0.82
CA VAL A 148 -17.63 -3.12 2.08
C VAL A 148 -16.28 -3.61 2.58
N PHE A 149 -15.45 -4.16 1.68
CA PHE A 149 -14.11 -4.61 2.03
C PHE A 149 -13.20 -3.47 2.51
N GLN A 150 -13.22 -2.31 1.83
CA GLN A 150 -12.50 -1.12 2.25
C GLN A 150 -12.91 -0.70 3.67
N TRP A 151 -14.21 -0.65 3.95
CA TRP A 151 -14.73 -0.28 5.27
C TRP A 151 -14.31 -1.28 6.36
N PHE A 152 -14.38 -2.59 6.05
CA PHE A 152 -13.89 -3.64 6.93
C PHE A 152 -12.40 -3.46 7.27
N MET A 153 -11.55 -3.19 6.28
CA MET A 153 -10.11 -2.96 6.50
C MET A 153 -9.84 -1.77 7.43
N TRP A 154 -10.58 -0.67 7.26
CA TRP A 154 -10.47 0.50 8.15
C TRP A 154 -10.92 0.18 9.59
N ILE A 155 -11.96 -0.64 9.76
CA ILE A 155 -12.39 -1.08 11.10
C ILE A 155 -11.37 -1.96 11.77
N VAL A 156 -10.83 -2.95 11.06
CA VAL A 156 -9.78 -3.83 11.59
C VAL A 156 -8.58 -3.00 12.03
N TYR A 157 -8.17 -2.03 11.21
CA TYR A 157 -7.10 -1.10 11.58
C TYR A 157 -7.47 -0.21 12.78
N GLY A 158 -8.70 0.29 12.86
CA GLY A 158 -9.19 1.05 14.01
C GLY A 158 -9.19 0.24 15.32
N ILE A 159 -9.64 -1.02 15.27
CA ILE A 159 -9.59 -1.94 16.40
C ILE A 159 -8.13 -2.17 16.84
N PHE A 160 -7.24 -2.41 15.87
CA PHE A 160 -5.81 -2.55 16.14
C PHE A 160 -5.22 -1.31 16.83
N LEU A 161 -5.54 -0.10 16.35
CA LEU A 161 -5.09 1.14 16.97
C LEU A 161 -5.58 1.29 18.40
N VAL A 162 -6.86 1.01 18.67
CA VAL A 162 -7.44 1.09 20.01
C VAL A 162 -6.80 0.07 20.94
N TYR A 163 -6.68 -1.18 20.50
CA TYR A 163 -6.00 -2.23 21.25
C TYR A 163 -4.57 -1.84 21.61
N ARG A 164 -3.78 -1.40 20.61
CA ARG A 164 -2.39 -1.01 20.81
C ARG A 164 -2.26 0.19 21.74
N PHE A 165 -3.14 1.18 21.57
CA PHE A 165 -3.20 2.33 22.46
C PHE A 165 -3.46 1.93 23.90
N LEU A 166 -4.44 1.05 24.16
CA LEU A 166 -4.77 0.60 25.52
C LEU A 166 -3.65 -0.20 26.18
N VAL A 167 -2.99 -1.08 25.43
CA VAL A 167 -1.87 -1.90 25.94
C VAL A 167 -0.65 -1.04 26.24
N ASP A 168 -0.27 -0.15 25.32
CA ASP A 168 0.97 0.62 25.46
C ASP A 168 0.78 1.93 26.24
N TYR A 169 -0.46 2.37 26.52
CA TYR A 169 -0.79 3.68 27.09
C TYR A 169 0.17 4.14 28.23
N PRO A 170 0.49 3.29 29.22
CA PRO A 170 1.35 3.71 30.34
C PRO A 170 2.79 4.00 29.90
N LEU A 171 3.26 3.33 28.84
CA LEU A 171 4.63 3.38 28.34
C LEU A 171 4.81 4.46 27.24
N LEU A 172 3.73 4.98 26.68
CA LEU A 172 3.79 5.97 25.61
C LEU A 172 4.25 7.34 26.13
N SER A 173 5.23 7.93 25.43
CA SER A 173 5.59 9.35 25.58
C SER A 173 4.41 10.27 25.26
N VAL A 174 4.41 11.50 25.79
CA VAL A 174 3.36 12.50 25.50
C VAL A 174 3.21 12.73 23.99
N THR A 175 4.31 12.87 23.26
CA THR A 175 4.32 13.04 21.80
C THR A 175 3.67 11.85 21.10
N THR A 176 3.98 10.64 21.52
CA THR A 176 3.41 9.41 20.94
C THR A 176 1.90 9.33 21.15
N ARG A 177 1.39 9.74 22.32
CA ARG A 177 -0.04 9.78 22.60
C ARG A 177 -0.79 10.73 21.65
N TRP A 178 -0.20 11.88 21.34
CA TRP A 178 -0.78 12.81 20.36
C TRP A 178 -0.82 12.23 18.94
N ILE A 179 0.24 11.52 18.52
CA ILE A 179 0.27 10.84 17.23
C ILE A 179 -0.86 9.80 17.14
N PHE A 180 -1.03 8.97 18.18
CA PHE A 180 -2.16 8.03 18.26
C PHE A 180 -3.52 8.73 18.19
N GLY A 181 -3.68 9.86 18.89
CA GLY A 181 -4.90 10.66 18.85
C GLY A 181 -5.20 11.16 17.43
N ILE A 182 -4.21 11.74 16.74
CA ILE A 182 -4.37 12.25 15.38
C ILE A 182 -4.68 11.12 14.40
N VAL A 183 -3.91 10.03 14.42
CA VAL A 183 -4.11 8.86 13.54
C VAL A 183 -5.46 8.20 13.82
N GLY A 184 -5.88 8.12 15.09
CA GLY A 184 -7.19 7.63 15.51
C GLY A 184 -8.32 8.50 14.96
N ILE A 185 -8.22 9.83 15.09
CA ILE A 185 -9.20 10.77 14.53
C ILE A 185 -9.27 10.61 13.00
N LEU A 186 -8.13 10.55 12.30
CA LEU A 186 -8.10 10.32 10.86
C LEU A 186 -8.78 9.00 10.48
N THR A 187 -8.52 7.94 11.24
CA THR A 187 -9.15 6.63 11.05
C THR A 187 -10.67 6.71 11.23
N LEU A 188 -11.16 7.42 12.26
CA LEU A 188 -12.60 7.64 12.46
C LEU A 188 -13.22 8.47 11.33
N ILE A 189 -12.54 9.52 10.88
CA ILE A 189 -12.95 10.31 9.71
C ILE A 189 -13.05 9.40 8.48
N MET A 190 -12.11 8.48 8.27
CA MET A 190 -12.17 7.56 7.14
C MET A 190 -13.31 6.55 7.28
N ILE A 191 -13.59 6.03 8.48
CA ILE A 191 -14.69 5.08 8.72
C ILE A 191 -16.06 5.73 8.52
N PHE A 192 -16.31 6.88 9.17
CA PHE A 192 -17.62 7.55 9.14
C PHE A 192 -17.79 8.48 7.93
N GLY A 193 -16.71 9.14 7.53
CA GLY A 193 -16.66 10.07 6.40
C GLY A 193 -16.50 9.40 5.03
N ASN A 194 -16.42 8.07 4.95
CA ASN A 194 -16.24 7.36 3.68
C ASN A 194 -17.28 7.75 2.62
N ARG A 195 -18.53 8.04 3.01
CA ARG A 195 -19.56 8.49 2.06
C ARG A 195 -19.24 9.88 1.48
N TRP A 196 -18.73 10.79 2.31
CA TRP A 196 -18.41 12.15 1.92
C TRP A 196 -17.14 12.20 1.06
N ILE A 197 -16.08 11.50 1.47
CA ILE A 197 -14.81 11.42 0.74
C ILE A 197 -15.02 10.88 -0.68
N ARG A 198 -15.85 9.84 -0.82
CA ARG A 198 -16.21 9.29 -2.14
C ARG A 198 -16.96 10.29 -3.02
N GLY A 199 -17.84 11.09 -2.42
CA GLY A 199 -18.54 12.16 -3.13
C GLY A 199 -17.57 13.21 -3.68
N MET A 200 -16.60 13.63 -2.85
CA MET A 200 -15.59 14.62 -3.26
C MET A 200 -14.66 14.09 -4.36
N LEU A 201 -14.05 12.93 -4.14
CA LEU A 201 -13.10 12.33 -5.08
C LEU A 201 -13.79 11.95 -6.41
N GLY A 202 -15.02 11.43 -6.33
CA GLY A 202 -15.82 11.13 -7.51
C GLY A 202 -16.17 12.38 -8.31
N ALA A 203 -16.50 13.48 -7.65
CA ALA A 203 -16.79 14.76 -8.32
C ALA A 203 -15.56 15.32 -9.05
N GLU A 204 -14.37 15.22 -8.46
CA GLU A 204 -13.12 15.64 -9.11
C GLU A 204 -12.78 14.77 -10.34
N LEU A 205 -12.93 13.45 -10.22
CA LEU A 205 -12.71 12.52 -11.34
C LEU A 205 -13.65 12.83 -12.51
N VAL A 206 -14.96 12.97 -12.23
CA VAL A 206 -15.95 13.30 -13.27
C VAL A 206 -15.66 14.65 -13.92
N ARG A 207 -15.28 15.67 -13.14
CA ARG A 207 -14.86 16.97 -13.70
C ARG A 207 -13.64 16.83 -14.61
N SER A 208 -12.64 16.06 -14.18
CA SER A 208 -11.44 15.84 -14.99
C SER A 208 -11.73 15.10 -16.30
N GLU A 209 -12.67 14.17 -16.32
CA GLU A 209 -13.09 13.46 -17.53
C GLU A 209 -13.86 14.38 -18.48
N ILE A 210 -14.77 15.22 -17.96
CA ILE A 210 -15.51 16.21 -18.75
C ILE A 210 -14.54 17.20 -19.40
N ASP A 211 -13.59 17.74 -18.63
CA ASP A 211 -12.60 18.70 -19.15
C ASP A 211 -11.70 18.05 -20.22
N ASN A 212 -11.30 16.79 -20.03
CA ASN A 212 -10.54 16.04 -21.02
C ASN A 212 -11.35 15.79 -22.30
N ALA A 213 -12.63 15.44 -22.18
CA ALA A 213 -13.52 15.22 -23.32
C ALA A 213 -13.74 16.52 -24.12
N LEU A 214 -14.02 17.64 -23.44
CA LEU A 214 -14.17 18.95 -24.07
C LEU A 214 -12.90 19.38 -24.80
N ASN A 215 -11.73 19.17 -24.20
CA ASN A 215 -10.46 19.46 -24.84
C ASN A 215 -10.22 18.58 -26.09
N THR A 216 -10.65 17.32 -26.09
CA THR A 216 -10.56 16.45 -27.27
C THR A 216 -11.51 16.87 -28.39
N GLU A 217 -12.73 17.27 -28.06
CA GLU A 217 -13.70 17.79 -29.04
C GLU A 217 -13.22 19.10 -29.67
N GLN A 218 -12.70 20.03 -28.85
CA GLN A 218 -12.13 21.29 -29.33
C GLN A 218 -10.94 21.05 -30.27
N ARG A 219 -10.07 20.08 -29.96
CA ARG A 219 -8.96 19.69 -30.84
C ARG A 219 -9.45 19.08 -32.15
N ALA A 220 -10.46 18.22 -32.11
CA ALA A 220 -11.04 17.63 -33.32
C ALA A 220 -11.71 18.69 -34.21
N ALA A 221 -12.44 19.64 -33.62
CA ALA A 221 -13.05 20.76 -34.33
C ALA A 221 -12.00 21.68 -34.96
N ALA A 222 -10.91 22.00 -34.23
CA ALA A 222 -9.81 22.80 -34.75
C ALA A 222 -9.11 22.13 -35.94
N LEU A 223 -8.87 20.81 -35.87
CA LEU A 223 -8.31 20.05 -36.99
C LEU A 223 -9.22 20.03 -38.21
N THR A 224 -10.53 19.96 -38.00
CA THR A 224 -11.50 19.95 -39.10
C THR A 224 -11.53 21.31 -39.81
N ARG A 225 -11.49 22.41 -39.04
CA ARG A 225 -11.36 23.77 -39.59
C ARG A 225 -10.05 23.96 -40.37
N ALA A 226 -8.93 23.53 -39.78
CA ALA A 226 -7.64 23.60 -40.44
C ALA A 226 -7.61 22.81 -41.77
N ARG A 227 -8.25 21.64 -41.82
CA ARG A 227 -8.40 20.86 -43.05
C ARG A 227 -9.28 21.54 -44.09
N SER A 228 -10.41 22.14 -43.68
CA SER A 228 -11.27 22.88 -44.61
C SER A 228 -10.57 24.11 -45.18
N ASP A 229 -9.76 24.80 -44.38
CA ASP A 229 -9.02 25.98 -44.83
C ASP A 229 -7.88 25.60 -45.79
N ALA A 230 -7.18 24.49 -45.51
CA ALA A 230 -6.17 23.94 -46.43
C ALA A 230 -6.78 23.54 -47.79
N ALA A 231 -7.92 22.83 -47.79
CA ALA A 231 -8.60 22.44 -49.02
C ALA A 231 -9.08 23.65 -49.84
N ARG A 232 -9.51 24.74 -49.17
CA ARG A 232 -9.88 26.00 -49.83
C ARG A 232 -8.66 26.69 -50.46
N ALA A 233 -7.51 26.65 -49.79
CA ALA A 233 -6.28 27.24 -50.31
C ALA A 233 -5.76 26.48 -51.55
N GLU A 234 -5.84 25.15 -51.56
CA GLU A 234 -5.46 24.31 -52.70
C GLU A 234 -6.38 24.54 -53.91
N GLY A 235 -7.70 24.62 -53.69
CA GLY A 235 -8.67 24.89 -54.77
C GLY A 235 -8.62 26.32 -55.33
N ALA A 236 -7.90 27.24 -54.68
CA ALA A 236 -7.78 28.64 -55.10
C ALA A 236 -6.47 28.95 -55.86
N SER A 237 -5.59 27.96 -56.08
CA SER A 237 -4.40 28.15 -56.93
C SER A 237 -4.78 28.00 -58.41
N PRO A 238 -4.65 29.06 -59.24
CA PRO A 238 -5.02 29.06 -60.66
C PRO A 238 -4.04 28.28 -61.56
#